data_AF-A0A5S3RSA6-F1
#
_entry.id   AF-A0A5S3RSA6-F1
#
_cell.length_a   1.000
_cell.length_b   1.000
_cell.length_c   1.000
_cell.angle_alpha   90.00
_cell.angle_beta   90.00
_cell.angle_gamma   90.00
#
_symmetry.space_group_name_H-M   'P 1'
#
loop_
_entity.id
_entity.type
_entity.pdbx_description
1 polymer ?
#
loop_
_entity_poly.entity_id
_entity_poly.type
_entity_poly.pdbx_seq_one_letter_code
_entity_poly.pdbx_strand_id
1 'polypeptide(L)'
;MKFLFLTLFFILLSGCETVDSMQQDLTELSNSVFSSSEEQPAAEDAFFKAQEAFNEADKVKQRKASLNAQQRSLWIELEKDYNQLVADPSRSIEQASFFSNVTLADNVMSRSVQFIELIEKSD
;
A
#
# COMPACT_ATOMS: atom_id res chain seq x y z
N MET A 1 -32.32 11.21 -49.51
CA MET A 1 -31.94 11.34 -48.08
C MET A 1 -30.43 11.17 -47.98
N LYS A 2 -29.78 12.21 -47.45
CA LYS A 2 -28.51 12.22 -46.69
C LYS A 2 -27.18 11.85 -47.40
N PHE A 3 -26.49 12.93 -47.75
CA PHE A 3 -25.05 13.19 -47.72
C PHE A 3 -24.23 12.32 -46.75
N LEU A 4 -23.01 11.96 -47.14
CA LEU A 4 -21.86 11.96 -46.25
C LEU A 4 -20.55 12.28 -47.00
N PHE A 5 -19.94 13.38 -46.58
CA PHE A 5 -18.65 13.97 -46.93
C PHE A 5 -17.48 12.99 -46.65
N LEU A 6 -16.48 12.84 -47.53
CA LEU A 6 -15.21 13.61 -47.57
C LEU A 6 -14.52 13.73 -46.19
N THR A 7 -13.41 13.04 -45.93
CA THR A 7 -12.02 13.56 -46.05
C THR A 7 -10.99 12.58 -45.48
N LEU A 8 -9.91 12.44 -46.22
CA LEU A 8 -8.59 11.95 -45.83
C LEU A 8 -8.02 12.82 -44.68
N PHE A 9 -7.42 12.23 -43.65
CA PHE A 9 -6.08 12.66 -43.17
C PHE A 9 -5.50 11.67 -42.16
N PHE A 10 -4.46 10.97 -42.60
CA PHE A 10 -3.42 10.44 -41.73
C PHE A 10 -2.55 11.61 -41.26
N ILE A 11 -2.40 11.81 -39.96
CA ILE A 11 -1.12 12.27 -39.40
C ILE A 11 -0.88 11.51 -38.10
N LEU A 12 0.20 10.75 -38.13
CA LEU A 12 0.89 10.21 -36.97
C LEU A 12 1.42 11.38 -36.14
N LEU A 13 0.98 11.53 -34.90
CA LEU A 13 1.82 12.11 -33.86
C LEU A 13 1.86 11.14 -32.67
N SER A 14 3.03 10.52 -32.56
CA SER A 14 3.60 9.86 -31.39
C SER A 14 3.15 10.46 -30.06
N GLY A 15 2.43 9.65 -29.28
CA GLY A 15 2.31 9.80 -27.84
C GLY A 15 2.63 8.45 -27.21
N CYS A 16 3.71 8.40 -26.44
CA CYS A 16 4.18 7.25 -25.68
C CYS A 16 3.07 6.64 -24.83
N GLU A 17 3.18 5.32 -24.73
CA GLU A 17 2.38 4.40 -23.95
C GLU A 17 2.40 4.69 -22.44
N THR A 18 1.33 4.23 -21.79
CA THR A 18 1.24 3.88 -20.36
C THR A 18 1.14 5.03 -19.37
N VAL A 19 -0.08 5.55 -19.23
CA VAL A 19 -0.53 6.19 -17.98
C VAL A 19 -1.92 5.65 -17.64
N ASP A 20 -2.05 4.34 -17.40
CA ASP A 20 -3.34 3.79 -16.92
C ASP A 20 -3.28 2.42 -16.22
N SER A 21 -2.13 2.02 -15.65
CA SER A 21 -2.02 0.72 -14.96
C SER A 21 -1.75 0.76 -13.45
N MET A 22 -1.46 1.92 -12.85
CA MET A 22 -1.10 1.96 -11.41
C MET A 22 -2.29 2.17 -10.45
N GLN A 23 -3.48 2.52 -10.94
CA GLN A 23 -4.67 2.66 -10.07
C GLN A 23 -5.37 1.32 -9.79
N GLN A 24 -5.16 0.30 -10.63
CA GLN A 24 -5.72 -1.03 -10.38
C GLN A 24 -4.95 -1.74 -9.26
N ASP A 25 -3.63 -1.64 -9.20
CA ASP A 25 -2.82 -2.35 -8.20
C ASP A 25 -3.08 -1.88 -6.76
N LEU A 26 -3.35 -0.59 -6.53
CA LEU A 26 -3.67 -0.08 -5.19
C LEU A 26 -5.07 -0.49 -4.72
N THR A 27 -6.03 -0.53 -5.64
CA THR A 27 -7.40 -0.98 -5.35
C THR A 27 -7.45 -2.50 -5.20
N GLU A 28 -6.63 -3.23 -5.94
CA GLU A 28 -6.48 -4.69 -5.84
C GLU A 28 -5.69 -5.10 -4.60
N LEU A 29 -4.65 -4.35 -4.18
CA LEU A 29 -3.98 -4.53 -2.89
C LEU A 29 -4.95 -4.24 -1.73
N SER A 30 -5.72 -3.15 -1.82
CA SER A 30 -6.80 -2.87 -0.87
C SER A 30 -7.77 -4.06 -0.82
N ASN A 31 -8.34 -4.46 -1.94
CA ASN A 31 -9.35 -5.52 -1.97
C ASN A 31 -8.83 -6.91 -1.60
N SER A 32 -7.57 -7.25 -1.93
CA SER A 32 -6.96 -8.54 -1.60
C SER A 32 -6.56 -8.65 -0.12
N VAL A 33 -6.07 -7.56 0.48
CA VAL A 33 -5.81 -7.46 1.93
C VAL A 33 -7.10 -7.60 2.75
N PHE A 34 -8.26 -7.25 2.18
CA PHE A 34 -9.56 -7.39 2.85
C PHE A 34 -10.26 -8.73 2.60
N SER A 35 -9.76 -9.59 1.70
CA SER A 35 -10.42 -10.84 1.29
C SER A 35 -9.64 -12.10 1.68
N SER A 36 -9.61 -12.44 2.97
CA SER A 36 -9.20 -13.78 3.42
C SER A 36 -10.27 -14.37 4.33
N SER A 37 -10.89 -15.43 3.81
CA SER A 37 -11.94 -16.25 4.42
C SER A 37 -11.42 -17.68 4.57
N GLU A 38 -10.77 -18.00 5.68
CA GLU A 38 -10.60 -19.34 6.27
C GLU A 38 -10.45 -19.15 7.79
N GLU A 39 -10.87 -20.11 8.63
CA GLU A 39 -10.91 -19.99 10.11
C GLU A 39 -9.49 -19.94 10.75
N GLN A 40 -8.65 -19.00 10.36
CA GLN A 40 -7.45 -18.62 11.09
C GLN A 40 -7.84 -17.86 12.36
N PRO A 41 -7.13 -18.05 13.49
CA PRO A 41 -7.37 -17.25 14.68
C PRO A 41 -7.19 -15.77 14.31
N ALA A 42 -8.12 -14.91 14.73
CA ALA A 42 -8.19 -13.51 14.28
C ALA A 42 -6.87 -12.72 14.42
N ALA A 43 -6.02 -13.08 15.40
CA ALA A 43 -4.70 -12.50 15.57
C ALA A 43 -3.69 -12.92 14.49
N GLU A 44 -3.76 -14.15 14.00
CA GLU A 44 -2.88 -14.66 12.95
C GLU A 44 -3.23 -14.07 11.58
N ASP A 45 -4.52 -13.97 11.25
CA ASP A 45 -4.97 -13.26 10.04
C ASP A 45 -4.56 -11.79 10.06
N ALA A 46 -4.78 -11.10 11.20
CA ALA A 46 -4.34 -9.71 11.37
C ALA A 46 -2.81 -9.55 11.27
N PHE A 47 -2.05 -10.50 11.82
CA PHE A 47 -0.60 -10.52 11.71
C PHE A 47 -0.15 -10.63 10.25
N PHE A 48 -0.70 -11.58 9.49
CA PHE A 48 -0.30 -11.80 8.10
C PHE A 48 -0.62 -10.61 7.20
N LYS A 49 -1.78 -9.96 7.40
CA LYS A 49 -2.12 -8.71 6.70
C LYS A 49 -1.15 -7.58 7.02
N ALA A 50 -0.78 -7.42 8.29
CA ALA A 50 0.21 -6.43 8.70
C ALA A 50 1.60 -6.73 8.13
N GLN A 51 2.00 -8.01 8.09
CA GLN A 51 3.26 -8.46 7.49
C GLN A 51 3.30 -8.20 5.98
N GLU A 52 2.22 -8.48 5.26
CA GLU A 52 2.12 -8.19 3.82
C GLU A 52 2.30 -6.70 3.56
N ALA A 53 1.55 -5.85 4.27
CA ALA A 53 1.67 -4.40 4.15
C ALA A 53 3.09 -3.89 4.43
N PHE A 54 3.73 -4.41 5.49
CA PHE A 54 5.12 -4.07 5.82
C PHE A 54 6.09 -4.48 4.72
N ASN A 55 5.94 -5.68 4.18
CA ASN A 55 6.80 -6.20 3.12
C ASN A 55 6.69 -5.35 1.84
N GLU A 56 5.49 -4.90 1.48
CA GLU A 56 5.31 -3.96 0.37
C GLU A 56 6.02 -2.62 0.63
N ALA A 57 5.88 -2.07 1.84
CA ALA A 57 6.59 -0.84 2.21
C ALA A 57 8.12 -1.01 2.17
N ASP A 58 8.65 -2.16 2.60
CA ASP A 58 10.10 -2.44 2.53
C ASP A 58 10.59 -2.56 1.08
N LYS A 59 9.81 -3.20 0.18
CA LYS A 59 10.13 -3.22 -1.26
C LYS A 59 10.22 -1.81 -1.83
N VAL A 60 9.27 -0.92 -1.49
CA VAL A 60 9.30 0.48 -1.94
C VAL A 60 10.53 1.21 -1.40
N LYS A 61 10.85 1.03 -0.10
CA LYS A 61 12.06 1.58 0.53
C LYS A 61 13.33 1.14 -0.19
N GLN A 62 13.46 -0.15 -0.51
CA GLN A 62 14.64 -0.72 -1.17
C GLN A 62 14.88 -0.13 -2.57
N ARG A 63 13.83 0.32 -3.27
CA ARG A 63 13.95 1.00 -4.57
C ARG A 63 14.43 2.46 -4.44
N LYS A 64 14.30 3.08 -3.27
CA LYS A 64 14.66 4.48 -3.06
C LYS A 64 16.10 4.60 -2.58
N ALA A 65 16.91 5.41 -3.28
CA ALA A 65 18.33 5.60 -2.95
C ALA A 65 18.55 6.21 -1.56
N SER A 66 17.65 7.08 -1.10
CA SER A 66 17.69 7.63 0.25
C SER A 66 16.31 8.10 0.72
N LEU A 67 16.05 7.98 2.03
CA LEU A 67 14.87 8.53 2.68
C LEU A 67 15.14 9.95 3.17
N ASN A 68 14.21 10.87 2.93
CA ASN A 68 14.20 12.18 3.57
C ASN A 68 13.86 12.05 5.08
N ALA A 69 13.90 13.16 5.82
CA ALA A 69 13.68 13.14 7.27
C ALA A 69 12.30 12.61 7.68
N GLN A 70 11.25 13.00 6.94
CA GLN A 70 9.87 12.59 7.22
C GLN A 70 9.67 11.09 6.94
N GLN A 71 10.14 10.63 5.77
CA GLN A 71 10.11 9.21 5.38
C GLN A 71 10.87 8.35 6.38
N ARG A 72 12.05 8.80 6.81
CA ARG A 72 12.85 8.09 7.80
C ARG A 72 12.14 7.98 9.15
N SER A 73 11.52 9.07 9.62
CA SER A 73 10.77 9.06 10.88
C SER A 73 9.62 8.06 10.82
N LEU A 74 8.84 8.09 9.74
CA LEU A 74 7.72 7.17 9.55
C LEU A 74 8.20 5.72 9.42
N TRP A 75 9.32 5.46 8.74
CA TRP A 75 9.92 4.13 8.66
C TRP A 75 10.32 3.58 10.03
N ILE A 76 10.96 4.39 10.87
CA ILE A 76 11.38 3.97 12.22
C ILE A 76 10.16 3.58 13.07
N GLU A 77 9.07 4.35 12.99
CA GLU A 77 7.83 4.04 13.70
C GLU A 77 7.18 2.76 13.16
N LEU A 78 7.10 2.61 11.83
CA LEU A 78 6.59 1.41 11.19
C LEU A 78 7.38 0.15 11.57
N GLU A 79 8.71 0.21 11.49
CA GLU A 79 9.60 -0.90 11.82
C GLU A 79 9.51 -1.26 13.30
N LYS A 80 9.37 -0.26 14.19
CA LYS A 80 9.13 -0.50 15.61
C LYS A 80 7.82 -1.24 15.84
N ASP A 81 6.73 -0.78 15.24
CA ASP A 81 5.40 -1.38 15.42
C ASP A 81 5.39 -2.81 14.85
N TYR A 82 5.98 -3.03 13.67
CA TYR A 82 6.09 -4.36 13.06
C TYR A 82 6.95 -5.32 13.88
N ASN A 83 8.07 -4.87 14.44
CA ASN A 83 8.92 -5.71 15.29
C ASN A 83 8.21 -6.19 16.55
N GLN A 84 7.22 -5.44 17.07
CA GLN A 84 6.40 -5.91 18.18
C GLN A 84 5.51 -7.09 17.76
N LEU A 85 4.95 -7.04 16.55
CA LEU A 85 4.12 -8.11 16.01
C LEU A 85 4.95 -9.36 15.66
N VAL A 86 6.17 -9.19 15.14
CA VAL A 86 7.09 -10.31 14.89
C VAL A 86 7.50 -11.00 16.20
N ALA A 87 7.71 -10.23 17.26
CA ALA A 87 8.07 -10.77 18.58
C ALA A 87 6.90 -11.52 19.23
N ASP A 88 5.67 -11.06 19.01
CA ASP A 88 4.47 -11.70 19.53
C ASP A 88 3.26 -11.45 18.59
N PRO A 89 2.99 -12.39 17.66
CA PRO A 89 1.90 -12.26 16.70
C PRO A 89 0.51 -12.20 17.35
N SER A 90 0.35 -12.68 18.58
CA SER A 90 -0.93 -12.63 19.29
C SER A 90 -1.38 -11.20 19.61
N ARG A 91 -0.42 -10.26 19.64
CA ARG A 91 -0.66 -8.83 19.89
C ARG A 91 -1.27 -8.09 18.71
N SER A 92 -1.44 -8.75 17.56
CA SER A 92 -1.98 -8.14 16.34
C SER A 92 -3.39 -7.57 16.53
N ILE A 93 -4.18 -8.13 17.45
CA ILE A 93 -5.53 -7.64 17.82
C ILE A 93 -5.54 -6.76 19.09
N GLU A 94 -4.39 -6.53 19.72
CA GLU A 94 -4.31 -5.61 20.86
C GLU A 94 -4.53 -4.19 20.39
N GLN A 95 -5.27 -3.42 21.19
CA GLN A 95 -5.41 -1.99 20.97
C GLN A 95 -4.06 -1.31 21.10
N ALA A 96 -3.70 -0.51 20.10
CA ALA A 96 -2.46 0.24 20.10
C ALA A 96 -2.45 1.40 21.11
N SER A 97 -3.64 1.84 21.53
CA SER A 97 -3.84 2.90 22.53
C SER A 97 -5.14 2.69 23.27
N PHE A 98 -5.17 3.09 24.54
CA PHE A 98 -6.40 3.11 25.35
C PHE A 98 -7.51 4.02 24.77
N PHE A 99 -7.12 4.99 23.93
CA PHE A 99 -8.04 5.99 23.36
C PHE A 99 -8.54 5.64 21.95
N SER A 100 -8.10 4.54 21.35
CA SER A 100 -8.51 4.15 20.00
C SER A 100 -8.89 2.67 19.92
N ASN A 101 -9.82 2.37 19.02
CA ASN A 101 -10.14 0.98 18.66
C ASN A 101 -9.19 0.43 17.58
N VAL A 102 -8.08 1.13 17.33
CA VAL A 102 -7.09 0.77 16.31
C VAL A 102 -6.16 -0.26 16.91
N THR A 103 -6.01 -1.39 16.25
CA THR A 103 -5.13 -2.46 16.70
C THR A 103 -3.67 -2.18 16.33
N LEU A 104 -2.74 -2.95 16.90
CA LEU A 104 -1.34 -2.87 16.48
C LEU A 104 -1.16 -3.29 15.01
N ALA A 105 -1.91 -4.27 14.52
CA ALA A 105 -1.92 -4.63 13.10
C ALA A 105 -2.41 -3.46 12.22
N ASP A 106 -3.50 -2.80 12.60
CA ASP A 106 -4.02 -1.64 11.87
C ASP A 106 -3.00 -0.50 11.78
N ASN A 107 -2.22 -0.27 12.84
CA ASN A 107 -1.14 0.71 12.83
C ASN A 107 -0.05 0.36 11.82
N VAL A 108 0.42 -0.89 11.82
CA VAL A 108 1.44 -1.35 10.86
C VAL A 108 0.92 -1.21 9.43
N MET A 109 -0.31 -1.64 9.16
CA MET A 109 -0.94 -1.53 7.84
C MET A 109 -1.07 -0.06 7.42
N SER A 110 -1.65 0.79 8.27
CA SER A 110 -1.86 2.21 7.95
C SER A 110 -0.54 2.95 7.73
N ARG A 111 0.46 2.72 8.57
CA ARG A 111 1.79 3.34 8.43
C ARG A 111 2.54 2.85 7.19
N SER A 112 2.36 1.58 6.81
CA SER A 112 2.93 1.03 5.57
C SER A 112 2.39 1.77 4.35
N VAL A 113 1.06 1.94 4.26
CA VAL A 113 0.42 2.69 3.18
C VAL A 113 0.87 4.16 3.20
N GLN A 114 0.86 4.82 4.36
CA GLN A 114 1.34 6.20 4.48
C GLN A 114 2.80 6.36 4.03
N PHE A 115 3.64 5.37 4.30
CA PHE A 115 5.05 5.39 3.91
C PHE A 115 5.23 5.23 2.40
N ILE A 116 4.50 4.28 1.79
CA ILE A 116 4.47 4.08 0.34
C ILE A 116 4.03 5.38 -0.35
N GLU A 117 2.89 5.94 0.05
CA GLU A 117 2.38 7.20 -0.50
C GLU A 117 3.37 8.36 -0.34
N LEU A 118 4.06 8.43 0.82
CA LEU A 118 5.03 9.49 1.07
C LEU A 118 6.28 9.35 0.20
N ILE A 119 6.68 8.12 -0.13
CA ILE A 119 7.76 7.88 -1.09
C ILE A 119 7.32 8.32 -2.49
N GLU A 120 6.15 7.86 -2.94
CA GLU A 120 5.62 8.11 -4.28
C GLU A 120 5.34 9.59 -4.54
N LYS A 121 4.87 10.34 -3.54
CA LYS A 121 4.65 11.80 -3.65
C LYS A 121 5.95 12.62 -3.65
N SER A 122 7.08 12.01 -3.27
CA SER A 122 8.38 12.69 -3.14
C SER A 122 9.39 12.27 -4.22
N ASP A 123 9.02 11.37 -5.11
CA ASP A 123 9.75 11.04 -6.34
C ASP A 123 9.22 11.88 -7.51
#